data_AF-A0A2K6CKJ6-F1
#
_entry.id   AF-A0A2K6CKJ6-F1
#
_cell.length_a   1.000
_cell.length_b   1.000
_cell.length_c   1.000
_cell.angle_alpha   90.00
_cell.angle_beta   90.00
_cell.angle_gamma   90.00
#
_symmetry.space_group_name_H-M   'P 1'
#
loop_
_entity.id
_entity.type
_entity.pdbx_description
1 polymer ?
#
loop_
_entity_poly.entity_id
_entity_poly.type
_entity_poly.pdbx_seq_one_letter_code
_entity_poly.pdbx_strand_id
1 'polypeptide(L)'
;MVDNRGFMMTRSYTVVVMMMHQKGLYNYYDNEKEKLQIMEISLASSPSCPTTWKQLKIWIGKMQKAVKHLSGLGLTEAIDKNKANLSHMPRKKDLYLASVFHATAFELDTNGNPFDQDIYGHEELRSPKLFYSDHPFVFLVWDTQSGSLLFTGRPVQPKADKMRDEL
;
A
#
# COMPACT_ATOMS: atom_id res chain seq x y z
N MET A 1 -15.38 7.19 9.96
CA MET A 1 -16.60 6.41 9.60
C MET A 1 -16.18 5.30 8.64
N VAL A 2 -16.79 4.12 8.68
CA VAL A 2 -16.50 3.02 7.74
C VAL A 2 -17.82 2.56 7.12
N ASP A 3 -17.89 2.49 5.79
CA ASP A 3 -19.07 2.04 5.05
C ASP A 3 -18.69 1.23 3.80
N ASN A 4 -19.68 0.58 3.17
CA ASN A 4 -19.47 -0.17 1.93
C ASN A 4 -19.55 0.79 0.74
N ARG A 5 -18.53 0.78 -0.13
CA ARG A 5 -18.46 1.58 -1.35
C ARG A 5 -17.97 0.75 -2.53
N GLY A 6 -18.31 1.18 -3.74
CA GLY A 6 -17.77 0.61 -4.96
C GLY A 6 -16.32 1.02 -5.18
N PHE A 7 -15.46 0.06 -5.54
CA PHE A 7 -14.12 0.27 -6.05
C PHE A 7 -14.10 -0.13 -7.52
N MET A 8 -13.97 0.84 -8.41
CA MET A 8 -13.94 0.70 -9.86
C MET A 8 -12.54 0.21 -10.29
N MET A 9 -12.37 -1.10 -10.51
CA MET A 9 -11.10 -1.61 -11.06
C MET A 9 -10.94 -1.22 -12.52
N THR A 10 -12.05 -1.25 -13.27
CA THR A 10 -12.16 -0.76 -14.64
C THR A 10 -13.49 -0.01 -14.78
N ARG A 11 -13.70 0.67 -15.90
CA ARG A 11 -14.96 1.39 -16.19
C ARG A 11 -16.21 0.52 -16.20
N SER A 12 -16.04 -0.81 -16.31
CA SER A 12 -17.13 -1.78 -16.42
C SER A 12 -17.07 -2.85 -15.32
N TYR A 13 -16.22 -2.66 -14.31
CA TYR A 13 -16.05 -3.65 -13.24
C TYR A 13 -15.79 -2.98 -11.91
N THR A 14 -16.81 -3.04 -11.05
CA THR A 14 -16.82 -2.49 -9.69
C THR A 14 -16.92 -3.63 -8.68
N VAL A 15 -16.18 -3.51 -7.57
CA VAL A 15 -16.31 -4.42 -6.42
C VAL A 15 -16.64 -3.66 -5.16
N VAL A 16 -17.27 -4.29 -4.18
CA VAL A 16 -17.60 -3.63 -2.92
C VAL A 16 -16.48 -3.79 -1.93
N VAL A 17 -15.97 -2.66 -1.44
CA VAL A 17 -14.98 -2.62 -0.38
C VAL A 17 -15.49 -1.80 0.78
N MET A 18 -15.02 -2.16 1.98
CA MET A 18 -15.16 -1.28 3.14
C MET A 18 -14.22 -0.09 2.95
N MET A 19 -14.78 1.12 2.83
CA MET A 19 -14.04 2.36 2.76
C MET A 19 -14.07 3.10 4.08
N MET A 20 -12.91 3.64 4.43
CA MET A 20 -12.73 4.48 5.60
C MET A 20 -12.78 5.95 5.18
N HIS A 21 -13.52 6.75 5.95
CA HIS A 21 -13.71 8.17 5.69
C HIS A 21 -13.19 8.97 6.86
N GLN A 22 -12.32 9.94 6.55
CA GLN A 22 -11.79 10.89 7.49
C GLN A 22 -11.74 12.27 6.85
N LYS A 23 -12.04 13.27 7.66
CA LYS A 23 -11.89 14.69 7.33
C LYS A 23 -10.81 15.25 8.25
N GLY A 24 -9.86 15.99 7.68
CA GLY A 24 -8.72 16.52 8.40
C GLY A 24 -7.88 17.43 7.52
N LEU A 25 -6.81 17.97 8.11
CA LEU A 25 -5.82 18.79 7.41
C LEU A 25 -4.69 17.88 6.93
N TYR A 26 -4.43 17.88 5.63
CA TYR A 26 -3.41 17.06 4.98
C TYR A 26 -2.65 17.89 3.96
N ASN A 27 -1.38 17.56 3.73
CA ASN A 27 -0.70 18.09 2.54
C ASN A 27 -1.35 17.47 1.32
N TYR A 28 -1.83 18.32 0.42
CA TYR A 28 -2.57 17.92 -0.76
C TYR A 28 -2.09 18.71 -1.97
N TYR A 29 -1.87 17.99 -3.06
CA TYR A 29 -1.47 18.55 -4.34
C TYR A 29 -2.36 18.01 -5.45
N ASP A 30 -2.85 18.91 -6.30
CA ASP A 30 -3.67 18.60 -7.46
C ASP A 30 -2.99 19.10 -8.71
N ASN A 31 -2.79 18.22 -9.67
CA ASN A 31 -2.21 18.56 -10.95
C ASN A 31 -3.26 18.36 -12.05
N GLU A 32 -3.94 19.44 -12.42
CA GLU A 32 -4.97 19.43 -13.46
C GLU A 32 -4.40 19.06 -14.84
N LYS A 33 -3.13 19.36 -15.10
CA LYS A 33 -2.48 19.08 -16.38
C LYS A 33 -2.24 17.58 -16.57
N GLU A 34 -1.77 16.91 -15.53
CA GLU A 34 -1.50 15.46 -15.54
C GLU A 34 -2.68 14.62 -15.03
N LYS A 35 -3.73 15.28 -14.51
CA LYS A 35 -4.93 14.66 -13.95
C LYS A 35 -4.60 13.68 -12.82
N LEU A 36 -3.75 14.11 -11.88
CA LEU A 36 -3.38 13.34 -10.71
C LEU A 36 -3.55 14.16 -9.44
N GLN A 37 -3.89 13.46 -8.36
CA GLN A 37 -4.00 14.00 -7.02
C GLN A 37 -3.00 13.26 -6.12
N ILE A 38 -2.34 13.99 -5.24
CA ILE A 38 -1.40 13.45 -4.24
C ILE A 38 -1.84 13.95 -2.87
N MET A 39 -1.96 13.03 -1.93
CA MET A 39 -2.27 13.33 -0.54
C MET A 39 -1.22 12.68 0.36
N GLU A 40 -0.63 13.47 1.25
CA GLU A 40 0.30 12.98 2.26
C GLU A 40 -0.44 12.72 3.57
N ILE A 41 -0.24 11.53 4.14
CA ILE A 41 -0.78 11.16 5.44
C ILE A 41 0.39 10.89 6.37
N SER A 42 0.55 11.70 7.40
CA SER A 42 1.59 11.50 8.40
C SER A 42 1.26 10.28 9.26
N LEU A 43 2.20 9.35 9.37
CA LEU A 43 2.09 8.20 10.26
C LEU A 43 2.64 8.55 11.65
N ALA A 44 2.01 7.98 12.69
CA ALA A 44 2.50 8.12 14.05
C ALA A 44 3.90 7.51 14.19
N SER A 45 4.82 8.24 14.82
CA SER A 45 6.02 7.65 15.41
C SER A 45 5.62 6.99 16.72
N SER A 46 5.61 5.65 16.79
CA SER A 46 5.42 4.95 18.06
C SER A 46 6.62 4.07 18.36
N PRO A 47 7.39 4.34 19.43
CA PRO A 47 8.50 3.47 19.85
C PRO A 47 8.03 2.23 20.64
N SER A 48 6.73 2.07 20.93
CA SER A 48 6.26 0.96 21.76
C SER A 48 4.74 0.76 21.67
N CYS A 49 4.28 -0.32 21.04
CA CYS A 49 2.96 -0.88 21.37
C CYS A 49 2.92 -2.40 21.09
N PRO A 50 2.93 -3.24 22.12
CA PRO A 50 2.72 -4.67 21.99
C PRO A 50 1.23 -5.03 22.04
N THR A 51 0.83 -5.88 21.09
CA THR A 51 -0.30 -6.85 21.13
C THR A 51 -1.71 -6.33 21.39
N THR A 52 -2.57 -6.37 20.35
CA THR A 52 -3.73 -7.29 20.28
C THR A 52 -4.39 -7.15 18.90
N TRP A 53 -4.43 -8.25 18.14
CA TRP A 53 -4.93 -8.25 16.76
C TRP A 53 -6.43 -8.58 16.75
N LYS A 54 -7.27 -7.59 16.40
CA LYS A 54 -8.67 -7.81 16.00
C LYS A 54 -8.98 -7.03 14.71
N GLN A 55 -8.97 -7.79 13.60
CA GLN A 55 -9.77 -7.75 12.34
C GLN A 55 -10.82 -6.60 12.22
N LEU A 56 -10.98 -5.80 11.14
CA LEU A 56 -10.99 -6.03 9.67
C LEU A 56 -10.89 -4.65 8.93
N LYS A 57 -10.37 -4.46 7.71
CA LYS A 57 -9.24 -5.02 6.92
C LYS A 57 -9.42 -4.60 5.45
N ILE A 58 -8.65 -3.63 4.97
CA ILE A 58 -8.13 -3.77 3.60
C ILE A 58 -6.85 -4.60 3.74
N TRP A 59 -6.98 -5.91 3.53
CA TRP A 59 -5.84 -6.83 3.58
C TRP A 59 -5.27 -7.02 2.19
N ILE A 60 -4.12 -6.40 1.93
CA ILE A 60 -3.35 -6.65 0.71
C ILE A 60 -2.25 -7.63 1.08
N GLY A 61 -2.57 -8.92 1.00
CA GLY A 61 -1.58 -9.98 1.06
C GLY A 61 -1.11 -10.34 -0.33
N LYS A 62 0.18 -10.15 -0.61
CA LYS A 62 0.77 -10.53 -1.90
C LYS A 62 2.10 -11.23 -1.67
N MET A 63 2.21 -12.44 -2.21
CA MET A 63 3.48 -13.14 -2.33
C MET A 63 3.95 -13.04 -3.77
N GLN A 64 5.11 -12.43 -3.98
CA GLN A 64 5.71 -12.31 -5.30
C GLN A 64 7.00 -13.12 -5.36
N LYS A 65 7.11 -13.99 -6.37
CA LYS A 65 8.39 -14.60 -6.74
C LYS A 65 9.18 -13.58 -7.57
N ALA A 66 10.13 -12.92 -6.93
CA ALA A 66 10.88 -11.79 -7.49
C ALA A 66 11.98 -12.21 -8.47
N VAL A 67 12.40 -13.47 -8.47
CA VAL A 67 13.53 -13.98 -9.28
C VAL A 67 13.49 -13.58 -10.76
N LYS A 68 12.33 -13.70 -11.41
CA LYS A 68 12.19 -13.31 -12.83
C LYS A 68 12.44 -11.81 -13.04
N HIS A 69 11.93 -10.98 -12.14
CA HIS A 69 12.09 -9.52 -12.20
C HIS A 69 13.54 -9.14 -11.91
N LEU A 70 14.16 -9.73 -10.88
CA LEU A 70 15.55 -9.51 -10.53
C LEU A 70 16.51 -9.94 -11.66
N SER A 71 16.21 -11.04 -12.33
CA SER A 71 16.96 -11.46 -13.52
C SER A 71 16.89 -10.41 -14.64
N GLY A 72 15.71 -9.81 -14.86
CA GLY A 72 15.55 -8.72 -15.83
C GLY A 72 16.30 -7.44 -15.44
N LEU A 73 16.56 -7.24 -14.14
CA LEU A 73 17.37 -6.14 -13.61
C LEU A 73 18.88 -6.44 -13.60
N GLY A 74 19.31 -7.62 -14.06
CA GLY A 74 20.72 -7.99 -14.19
C GLY A 74 21.24 -9.05 -13.20
N LEU A 75 20.40 -9.56 -12.29
CA LEU A 75 20.78 -10.64 -11.36
C LEU A 75 20.78 -12.02 -12.06
N THR A 76 21.54 -12.19 -13.15
CA THR A 76 21.50 -13.40 -13.98
C THR A 76 22.38 -14.52 -13.45
N GLU A 77 23.60 -14.21 -13.00
CA GLU A 77 24.58 -15.21 -12.55
C GLU A 77 24.14 -15.94 -11.29
N ALA A 78 23.61 -15.22 -10.30
CA ALA A 78 23.19 -15.82 -9.03
C ALA A 78 22.06 -16.84 -9.20
N ILE A 79 21.23 -16.72 -10.25
CA ILE A 79 20.08 -17.59 -10.52
C ILE A 79 20.47 -18.79 -11.39
N ASP A 80 21.54 -18.68 -12.17
CA ASP A 80 22.04 -19.75 -13.04
C ASP A 80 22.86 -20.77 -12.23
N LYS A 81 22.40 -22.03 -12.20
CA LYS A 81 23.06 -23.11 -11.47
C LYS A 81 24.53 -23.32 -11.88
N ASN A 82 24.89 -23.03 -13.12
CA ASN A 82 26.24 -23.26 -13.65
C ASN A 82 27.17 -22.06 -13.45
N LYS A 83 26.61 -20.85 -13.22
CA LYS A 83 27.39 -19.61 -13.07
C LYS A 83 27.36 -19.04 -11.65
N ALA A 84 26.40 -19.45 -10.83
CA ALA A 84 26.23 -18.94 -9.49
C ALA A 84 27.47 -19.25 -8.63
N ASN A 85 28.10 -18.20 -8.12
CA ASN A 85 29.18 -18.31 -7.16
C ASN A 85 28.71 -17.78 -5.80
N LEU A 86 28.17 -18.69 -4.98
CA LEU A 86 27.76 -18.41 -3.60
C LEU A 86 28.74 -19.04 -2.59
N SER A 87 30.04 -19.06 -2.91
CA SER A 87 31.11 -19.73 -2.13
C SER A 87 31.27 -19.21 -0.70
N HIS A 88 30.89 -17.96 -0.43
CA HIS A 88 30.92 -17.38 0.92
C HIS A 88 29.70 -17.79 1.77
N MET A 89 28.76 -18.58 1.24
CA MET A 89 27.68 -19.17 2.03
C MET A 89 28.10 -20.54 2.59
N PRO A 90 27.94 -20.79 3.91
CA PRO A 90 28.63 -21.87 4.62
C PRO A 90 28.15 -23.31 4.32
N ARG A 91 27.15 -23.52 3.46
CA ARG A 91 26.38 -24.79 3.43
C ARG A 91 26.65 -25.75 2.26
N LYS A 92 27.11 -25.32 1.08
CA LYS A 92 27.31 -26.24 -0.07
C LYS A 92 28.13 -25.65 -1.23
N LYS A 93 28.88 -26.49 -1.96
CA LYS A 93 29.69 -26.09 -3.13
C LYS A 93 28.88 -25.84 -4.43
N ASP A 94 27.63 -26.32 -4.51
CA ASP A 94 26.75 -26.14 -5.68
C ASP A 94 25.47 -25.37 -5.30
N LEU A 95 25.63 -24.13 -4.85
CA LEU A 95 24.52 -23.29 -4.41
C LEU A 95 24.19 -22.21 -5.45
N TYR A 96 22.90 -22.05 -5.74
CA TYR A 96 22.37 -21.00 -6.60
C TYR A 96 21.04 -20.47 -6.05
N LEU A 97 20.63 -19.29 -6.52
CA LEU A 97 19.44 -18.59 -6.09
C LEU A 97 18.21 -19.10 -6.84
N ALA A 98 17.59 -20.16 -6.33
CA ALA A 98 16.42 -20.77 -6.97
C ALA A 98 15.15 -19.90 -6.91
N SER A 99 14.92 -19.21 -5.78
CA SER A 99 13.72 -18.42 -5.53
C SER A 99 13.98 -17.30 -4.52
N VAL A 100 13.39 -16.13 -4.78
CA VAL A 100 13.29 -14.98 -3.88
C VAL A 100 11.81 -14.70 -3.74
N PHE A 101 11.30 -14.86 -2.53
CA PHE A 101 9.90 -14.60 -2.22
C PHE A 101 9.82 -13.31 -1.42
N HIS A 102 9.11 -12.33 -1.96
CA HIS A 102 8.71 -11.14 -1.24
C HIS A 102 7.25 -11.29 -0.87
N ALA A 103 7.00 -11.71 0.38
CA ALA A 103 5.67 -11.90 0.94
C ALA A 103 5.36 -10.74 1.88
N THR A 104 4.33 -9.97 1.55
CA THR A 104 3.89 -8.84 2.37
C THR A 104 2.41 -8.95 2.65
N ALA A 105 2.03 -8.51 3.85
CA ALA A 105 0.66 -8.27 4.25
C ALA A 105 0.58 -6.81 4.68
N PHE A 106 -0.20 -6.03 3.95
CA PHE A 106 -0.43 -4.62 4.25
C PHE A 106 -1.87 -4.46 4.71
N GLU A 107 -2.05 -3.88 5.89
CA GLU A 107 -3.35 -3.65 6.53
C GLU A 107 -3.53 -2.14 6.73
N LEU A 108 -4.62 -1.62 6.19
CA LEU A 108 -5.07 -0.25 6.42
C LEU A 108 -6.25 -0.30 7.39
N ASP A 109 -6.20 0.54 8.41
CA ASP A 109 -7.20 0.64 9.48
C ASP A 109 -7.35 2.11 9.95
N THR A 110 -8.39 2.37 10.73
CA THR A 110 -8.77 3.67 11.30
C THR A 110 -8.00 4.03 12.58
N ASN A 111 -7.27 3.08 13.16
CA ASN A 111 -6.51 3.30 14.38
C ASN A 111 -5.38 4.32 14.13
N GLY A 112 -5.33 5.35 14.95
CA GLY A 112 -4.34 6.41 14.90
C GLY A 112 -4.20 7.11 16.24
N ASN A 113 -3.32 8.09 16.32
CA ASN A 113 -3.18 8.90 17.52
C ASN A 113 -4.48 9.71 17.74
N PRO A 114 -4.89 9.93 19.00
CA PRO A 114 -5.96 10.86 19.30
C PRO A 114 -5.57 12.27 18.81
N PHE A 115 -6.57 13.05 18.42
CA PHE A 115 -6.42 14.43 17.97
C PHE A 115 -7.53 15.29 18.58
N ASP A 116 -7.30 16.60 18.63
CA ASP A 116 -8.28 17.57 19.14
C ASP A 116 -9.46 17.69 18.18
N GLN A 117 -10.69 17.52 18.68
CA GLN A 117 -11.90 17.61 17.86
C GLN A 117 -12.29 19.05 17.52
N ASP A 118 -11.75 20.04 18.23
CA ASP A 118 -12.03 21.46 17.98
C ASP A 118 -11.54 21.91 16.60
N ILE A 119 -10.63 21.15 15.97
CA ILE A 119 -10.20 21.36 14.58
C ILE A 119 -11.38 21.44 13.61
N TYR A 120 -12.49 20.74 13.88
CA TYR A 120 -13.67 20.77 13.00
C TYR A 120 -14.38 22.12 12.95
N GLY A 121 -14.07 23.02 13.88
CA GLY A 121 -14.53 24.42 13.86
C GLY A 121 -13.73 25.33 12.92
N HIS A 122 -12.54 24.90 12.45
CA HIS A 122 -11.72 25.70 11.53
C HIS A 122 -12.41 25.93 10.19
N GLU A 123 -12.28 27.14 9.67
CA GLU A 123 -12.83 27.53 8.37
C GLU A 123 -12.26 26.69 7.21
N GLU A 124 -10.99 26.29 7.33
CA GLU A 124 -10.26 25.44 6.37
C GLU A 124 -10.95 24.09 6.15
N LEU A 125 -11.68 23.60 7.16
CA LEU A 125 -12.43 22.36 7.09
C LEU A 125 -13.88 22.56 6.63
N ARG A 126 -14.39 23.77 6.41
CA ARG A 126 -15.79 23.93 5.96
C ARG A 126 -16.06 23.36 4.57
N SER A 127 -15.09 23.50 3.66
CA SER A 127 -15.20 23.03 2.27
C SER A 127 -13.96 22.21 1.87
N PRO A 128 -13.82 20.96 2.35
CA PRO A 128 -12.64 20.16 2.09
C PRO A 128 -12.56 19.72 0.63
N LYS A 129 -11.34 19.57 0.12
CA LYS A 129 -11.10 18.88 -1.16
C LYS A 129 -11.33 17.38 -1.00
N LEU A 130 -11.86 16.75 -2.04
CA LEU A 130 -12.18 15.33 -2.06
C LEU A 130 -11.00 14.54 -2.64
N PHE A 131 -10.56 13.53 -1.90
CA PHE A 131 -9.59 12.54 -2.37
C PHE A 131 -10.22 11.14 -2.26
N TYR A 132 -10.87 10.69 -3.32
CA TYR A 132 -11.51 9.37 -3.37
C TYR A 132 -10.57 8.33 -3.97
N SER A 133 -10.17 7.37 -3.15
CA SER A 133 -9.38 6.20 -3.57
C SER A 133 -10.29 5.03 -3.96
N ASP A 134 -11.26 5.29 -4.83
CA ASP A 134 -12.27 4.33 -5.31
C ASP A 134 -11.89 3.65 -6.63
N HIS A 135 -10.65 3.79 -7.08
CA HIS A 135 -10.09 3.18 -8.28
C HIS A 135 -8.58 2.94 -8.08
N PRO A 136 -7.89 2.17 -8.96
CA PRO A 136 -6.49 1.82 -8.75
C PRO A 136 -5.57 3.03 -8.52
N PHE A 137 -4.94 3.07 -7.35
CA PHE A 137 -4.04 4.15 -6.92
C PHE A 137 -2.65 3.61 -6.59
N VAL A 138 -1.68 4.51 -6.45
CA VAL A 138 -0.31 4.19 -6.00
C VAL A 138 -0.10 4.77 -4.62
N PHE A 139 0.58 4.03 -3.74
CA PHE A 139 1.01 4.54 -2.46
C PHE A 139 2.52 4.36 -2.27
N LEU A 140 3.08 5.25 -1.46
CA LEU A 140 4.45 5.20 -0.99
C LEU A 140 4.43 5.42 0.51
N VAL A 141 5.25 4.66 1.23
CA VAL A 141 5.54 4.87 2.64
C VAL A 141 7.03 5.12 2.73
N TRP A 142 7.42 6.27 3.22
CA TRP A 142 8.83 6.63 3.37
C TRP A 142 9.08 7.19 4.77
N ASP A 143 10.31 7.05 5.22
CA ASP A 143 10.79 7.72 6.41
C ASP A 143 11.12 9.18 6.07
N THR A 144 10.49 10.13 6.77
CA THR A 144 10.66 11.56 6.51
C THR A 144 12.02 12.10 6.95
N GLN A 145 12.70 11.41 7.88
CA GLN A 145 14.02 11.83 8.38
C GLN A 145 15.15 11.38 7.44
N SER A 146 15.20 10.10 7.09
CA SER A 146 16.25 9.57 6.19
C SER A 146 15.92 9.67 4.71
N GLY A 147 14.65 9.90 4.34
CA GLY A 147 14.17 9.84 2.96
C GLY A 147 14.07 8.42 2.41
N SER A 148 14.22 7.39 3.25
CA SER A 148 14.19 5.99 2.81
C SER A 148 12.79 5.54 2.45
N LEU A 149 12.62 4.94 1.27
CA LEU A 149 11.38 4.28 0.89
C LEU A 149 11.22 2.96 1.64
N LEU A 150 10.19 2.88 2.49
CA LEU A 150 9.87 1.69 3.29
C LEU A 150 8.96 0.74 2.52
N PHE A 151 7.92 1.27 1.89
CA PHE A 151 6.98 0.49 1.08
C PHE A 151 6.51 1.26 -0.15
N THR A 152 6.20 0.52 -1.21
CA THR A 152 5.47 1.03 -2.36
C THR A 152 4.53 -0.04 -2.89
N GLY A 153 3.39 0.39 -3.42
CA GLY A 153 2.43 -0.54 -3.98
C GLY A 153 1.35 0.13 -4.79
N ARG A 154 0.59 -0.71 -5.49
CA ARG A 154 -0.55 -0.32 -6.31
C ARG A 154 -1.72 -1.27 -6.06
N PRO A 155 -2.70 -0.90 -5.22
CA PRO A 155 -3.92 -1.66 -5.03
C PRO A 155 -4.76 -1.58 -6.33
N VAL A 156 -4.91 -2.72 -7.01
CA VAL A 156 -5.73 -2.80 -8.25
C VAL A 156 -6.99 -3.64 -8.04
N GLN A 157 -6.88 -4.68 -7.22
CA GLN A 157 -7.96 -5.60 -6.93
C GLN A 157 -8.00 -5.88 -5.43
N PRO A 158 -8.72 -5.05 -4.65
CA PRO A 158 -9.00 -5.37 -3.26
C PRO A 158 -9.82 -6.67 -3.16
N LYS A 159 -9.58 -7.47 -2.12
CA LYS A 159 -10.40 -8.64 -1.82
C LYS A 159 -11.79 -8.16 -1.42
N ALA A 160 -12.78 -8.53 -2.22
CA ALA A 160 -14.15 -8.04 -2.13
C ALA A 160 -15.12 -9.07 -2.69
N ASP A 161 -16.34 -9.09 -2.17
CA ASP A 161 -17.45 -9.82 -2.77
C ASP A 161 -17.92 -9.08 -4.04
N LYS A 162 -18.21 -9.83 -5.11
CA LYS A 162 -18.65 -9.25 -6.40
C LYS A 162 -20.09 -8.74 -6.26
N MET A 163 -20.34 -7.47 -6.59
CA MET A 163 -21.70 -7.03 -6.95
C MET A 163 -21.94 -7.23 -8.46
N ARG A 164 -23.19 -7.54 -8.82
CA ARG A 164 -23.68 -7.31 -10.18
C ARG A 164 -24.19 -5.88 -10.20
N ASP A 165 -23.64 -5.06 -11.08
CA ASP A 165 -24.21 -3.73 -11.34
C ASP A 165 -25.60 -3.94 -11.94
N GLU A 166 -26.65 -3.69 -11.15
CA GLU A 166 -28.02 -3.55 -11.66
C GLU A 166 -28.19 -2.08 -12.05
N LEU A 167 -27.99 -1.81 -13.35
CA LEU A 167 -28.44 -0.59 -14.03
C LEU A 167 -29.65 -0.93 -14.90
#